data_AF-A0A7C7GVU1-F1
#
_entry.id   AF-A0A7C7GVU1-F1
#
_cell.length_a   1.000
_cell.length_b   1.000
_cell.length_c   1.000
_cell.angle_alpha   90.00
_cell.angle_beta   90.00
_cell.angle_gamma   90.00
#
_symmetry.space_group_name_H-M   'P 1'
#
loop_
_entity.id
_entity.type
_entity.pdbx_description
1 polymer ?
#
loop_
_entity_poly.entity_id
_entity_poly.type
_entity_poly.pdbx_seq_one_letter_code
_entity_poly.pdbx_strand_id
1 'polypeptide(L)'
;MRERQPELMILDINLPDGLGWSVLDSMRVDRRDTKMAVIVATSDRMTRSQLRECQVERHLTKPFDLGQMMATVAELLPMDRPCRQETEPVR
;
A
#
# COMPACT_ATOMS: atom_id res chain seq x y z
N MET A 1 3.26 -22.30 -7.81
CA MET A 1 2.41 -21.17 -7.46
C MET A 1 2.97 -19.94 -8.16
N ARG A 2 2.19 -19.25 -9.00
CA ARG A 2 2.66 -17.99 -9.60
C ARG A 2 2.39 -16.91 -8.54
N GLU A 3 3.44 -16.52 -7.84
CA GLU A 3 3.37 -15.47 -6.82
C GLU A 3 2.90 -14.19 -7.51
N ARG A 4 1.66 -13.78 -7.23
CA ARG A 4 1.15 -12.51 -7.72
C ARG A 4 1.96 -11.42 -7.03
N GLN A 5 2.71 -10.65 -7.80
CA GLN A 5 3.40 -9.46 -7.29
C GLN A 5 2.38 -8.32 -7.23
N PRO A 6 1.92 -7.92 -6.03
CA PRO A 6 0.99 -6.82 -5.90
C PRO A 6 1.65 -5.51 -6.36
N GLU A 7 0.87 -4.67 -7.04
CA GLU A 7 1.32 -3.36 -7.49
C GLU A 7 1.10 -2.28 -6.42
N LEU A 8 0.26 -2.57 -5.43
CA LEU A 8 -0.09 -1.68 -4.33
C LEU A 8 -0.38 -2.48 -3.07
N MET A 9 0.07 -1.96 -1.94
CA MET A 9 -0.31 -2.42 -0.62
C MET A 9 -0.90 -1.29 0.21
N ILE A 10 -1.93 -1.60 0.99
CA ILE A 10 -2.45 -0.73 2.04
C ILE A 10 -2.16 -1.40 3.39
N LEU A 11 -1.46 -0.71 4.28
CA LEU A 11 -1.00 -1.24 5.56
C LEU A 11 -1.53 -0.40 6.72
N ASP A 12 -2.21 -1.04 7.65
CA ASP A 12 -2.59 -0.40 8.91
C ASP A 12 -1.40 -0.37 9.88
N ILE A 13 -0.92 0.83 10.24
CA ILE A 13 0.18 0.96 11.19
C ILE A 13 -0.26 1.10 12.64
N ASN A 14 -1.55 1.38 12.88
CA ASN A 14 -2.08 1.56 14.23
C ASN A 14 -2.51 0.22 14.85
N LEU A 15 -1.85 -0.87 14.46
CA LEU A 15 -2.04 -2.17 15.08
C LEU A 15 -1.53 -2.13 16.53
N PRO A 16 -2.29 -2.68 17.50
CA PRO A 16 -2.00 -2.56 18.93
C PRO A 16 -0.70 -3.24 19.37
N ASP A 17 -0.16 -4.11 18.53
CA ASP A 17 1.09 -4.85 18.72
C ASP A 17 2.32 -4.13 18.13
N GLY A 18 2.13 -2.97 17.49
CA GLY A 18 3.21 -2.22 16.82
C GLY A 18 3.78 -2.91 15.58
N LEU A 19 3.17 -4.01 15.13
CA LEU A 19 3.70 -4.81 14.01
C LEU A 19 3.59 -4.09 12.68
N GLY A 20 2.71 -3.10 12.53
CA GLY A 20 2.55 -2.39 11.25
C GLY A 20 3.83 -1.76 10.72
N TRP A 21 4.68 -1.22 11.59
CA TRP A 21 5.99 -0.69 11.18
C TRP A 21 7.00 -1.79 10.86
N SER A 22 7.02 -2.86 11.67
CA SER A 22 7.89 -4.02 11.44
C SER A 22 7.58 -4.75 10.13
N VAL A 23 6.29 -4.79 9.76
CA VAL A 23 5.80 -5.34 8.50
C VAL A 23 6.21 -4.47 7.31
N LEU A 24 6.18 -3.14 7.48
CA LEU A 24 6.71 -2.23 6.47
C LEU A 24 8.22 -2.43 6.27
N ASP A 25 8.97 -2.60 7.37
CA ASP A 25 10.41 -2.77 7.33
C ASP A 25 10.84 -4.12 6.73
N SER A 26 10.18 -5.22 7.12
CA SER A 26 10.45 -6.55 6.55
C SER A 26 10.23 -6.57 5.04
N MET A 27 9.17 -5.91 4.56
CA MET A 27 8.90 -5.81 3.13
C MET A 27 9.89 -4.93 2.38
N ARG A 28 10.47 -3.90 3.00
CA ARG A 28 11.49 -3.08 2.33
C ARG A 28 12.73 -3.89 1.93
N VAL A 29 13.10 -4.88 2.74
CA VAL A 29 14.24 -5.77 2.45
C VAL A 29 14.00 -6.54 1.14
N ASP A 30 12.78 -7.02 0.93
CA ASP A 30 12.38 -7.82 -0.24
C ASP A 30 12.01 -6.97 -1.48
N ARG A 31 11.75 -5.68 -1.31
CA ARG A 31 11.31 -4.74 -2.36
C ARG A 31 12.42 -4.19 -3.26
N ARG A 32 13.67 -4.64 -3.12
CA ARG A 32 14.80 -4.12 -3.94
C ARG A 32 14.56 -4.20 -5.45
N ASP A 33 13.68 -5.07 -5.91
CA ASP A 33 13.41 -5.30 -7.34
C ASP A 33 11.95 -5.07 -7.75
N THR A 34 11.08 -4.60 -6.84
CA THR A 34 9.63 -4.49 -7.09
C THR A 34 9.12 -3.06 -6.91
N LYS A 35 8.50 -2.50 -7.97
CA LYS A 35 7.84 -1.18 -7.96
C LYS A 35 6.45 -1.22 -7.32
N MET A 36 6.30 -1.85 -6.16
CA MET A 36 5.02 -1.87 -5.43
C MET A 36 4.79 -0.53 -4.72
N ALA A 37 3.66 0.12 -4.88
CA ALA A 37 3.32 1.33 -4.10
C ALA A 37 2.81 0.95 -2.69
N VAL A 38 3.08 1.77 -1.67
CA VAL A 38 2.61 1.55 -0.30
C VAL A 38 1.78 2.75 0.18
N ILE A 39 0.58 2.44 0.65
CA ILE A 39 -0.29 3.37 1.37
C ILE A 39 -0.33 2.93 2.83
N VAL A 40 -0.12 3.85 3.75
CA VAL A 40 -0.26 3.59 5.19
C VAL A 40 -1.58 4.12 5.71
N ALA A 41 -2.36 3.30 6.40
CA ALA A 41 -3.56 3.72 7.13
C ALA A 41 -3.21 3.96 8.61
N THR A 42 -3.53 5.15 9.13
CA THR A 42 -3.20 5.56 10.50
C THR A 42 -4.22 6.53 11.05
N SER A 43 -4.42 6.56 12.36
CA SER A 43 -5.21 7.61 13.04
C SER A 43 -4.40 8.91 13.24
N ASP A 44 -3.08 8.85 13.09
CA ASP A 44 -2.19 9.99 13.33
C ASP A 44 -1.94 10.77 12.04
N ARG A 45 -1.69 12.07 12.18
CA ARG A 45 -1.25 12.89 11.05
C ARG A 45 0.23 12.63 10.79
N MET A 46 0.57 12.24 9.57
CA MET A 46 1.96 12.10 9.16
C MET A 46 2.39 13.30 8.32
N THR A 47 3.56 13.86 8.64
CA THR A 47 4.20 14.88 7.82
C THR A 47 4.84 14.27 6.58
N ARG A 48 5.03 15.09 5.53
CA ARG A 48 5.75 14.65 4.32
C ARG A 48 7.18 14.16 4.61
N SER A 49 7.83 14.68 5.65
CA SER A 49 9.16 14.25 6.07
C SER A 49 9.13 12.83 6.63
N GLN A 50 8.20 12.55 7.55
CA GLN A 50 8.01 11.20 8.11
C GLN A 50 7.66 10.18 7.03
N LEU A 51 6.80 10.53 6.07
CA LEU A 51 6.47 9.63 4.95
C LEU A 51 7.71 9.28 4.12
N ARG A 52 8.61 10.24 3.87
CA ARG A 52 9.86 10.01 3.13
C ARG A 52 10.84 9.14 3.92
N GLU A 53 11.00 9.41 5.22
CA GLU A 53 11.82 8.59 6.12
C GLU A 53 11.30 7.14 6.15
N CYS A 54 9.98 6.98 6.10
CA CYS A 54 9.34 5.68 6.03
C CYS A 54 9.22 5.11 4.61
N GLN A 55 9.72 5.77 3.56
CA GLN A 55 9.59 5.34 2.17
C GLN A 55 8.15 4.95 1.80
N VAL A 56 7.17 5.72 2.27
CA VAL A 56 5.74 5.55 2.02
C VAL A 56 5.28 6.66 1.10
N GLU A 57 4.60 6.31 0.01
CA GLU A 57 4.17 7.29 -0.99
C GLU A 57 2.97 8.13 -0.53
N ARG A 58 2.02 7.51 0.19
CA ARG A 58 0.80 8.15 0.71
C ARG A 58 0.36 7.55 2.04
N HIS A 59 -0.43 8.32 2.78
CA HIS A 59 -1.13 7.82 3.96
C HIS A 59 -2.62 8.15 3.89
N LEU A 60 -3.42 7.33 4.54
CA LEU A 60 -4.84 7.53 4.81
C LEU A 60 -5.01 7.79 6.30
N THR A 61 -5.55 8.95 6.64
CA THR A 61 -5.88 9.29 8.03
C THR A 61 -7.25 8.74 8.38
N LYS A 62 -7.35 7.93 9.43
CA LYS A 62 -8.61 7.41 9.94
C LYS A 62 -9.36 8.50 10.73
N PRO A 63 -10.70 8.58 10.59
CA PRO A 63 -11.54 7.80 9.69
C PRO A 63 -11.43 8.31 8.24
N PHE A 64 -11.33 7.37 7.28
CA PHE A 64 -11.41 7.66 5.84
C PHE A 64 -12.59 6.90 5.25
N ASP A 65 -13.19 7.45 4.20
CA ASP A 65 -14.23 6.78 3.42
C ASP A 65 -13.64 6.07 2.19
N LEU A 66 -14.47 5.28 1.51
CA LEU A 66 -14.09 4.55 0.31
C LEU A 66 -13.66 5.50 -0.83
N GLY A 67 -14.26 6.69 -0.93
CA GLY A 67 -13.91 7.68 -1.95
C GLY A 67 -12.49 8.20 -1.76
N GLN A 68 -12.11 8.54 -0.52
CA GLN A 68 -10.75 8.97 -0.16
C GLN A 68 -9.72 7.87 -0.43
N MET A 69 -10.04 6.63 -0.07
CA MET A 69 -9.19 5.48 -0.36
C MET A 69 -8.99 5.32 -1.87
N MET A 70 -10.07 5.30 -2.65
CA MET A 70 -10.01 5.11 -4.10
C MET A 70 -9.27 6.26 -4.81
N ALA A 71 -9.45 7.50 -4.38
CA ALA A 71 -8.71 8.65 -4.90
C ALA A 71 -7.19 8.49 -4.65
N THR A 72 -6.81 8.07 -3.45
CA THR A 72 -5.40 7.85 -3.08
C THR A 72 -4.78 6.71 -3.89
N VAL A 73 -5.54 5.64 -4.14
CA VAL A 73 -5.11 4.54 -5.03
C VAL A 73 -4.91 5.03 -6.46
N ALA A 74 -5.87 5.80 -6.99
CA ALA A 74 -5.82 6.31 -8.36
C ALA A 74 -4.65 7.28 -8.59
N GLU A 75 -4.21 8.02 -7.55
CA GLU A 75 -2.99 8.84 -7.62
C GLU A 75 -1.71 8.03 -7.80
N LEU A 76 -1.66 6.81 -7.23
CA LEU A 76 -0.46 5.98 -7.20
C LEU A 76 -0.41 4.96 -8.33
N LEU A 77 -1.56 4.49 -8.79
CA LEU A 77 -1.70 3.57 -9.91
C LEU A 77 -2.43 4.29 -11.06
N PRO A 78 -1.71 4.79 -12.08
CA PRO A 78 -2.35 5.30 -13.28
C PRO A 78 -3.18 4.18 -13.92
N MET A 79 -4.47 4.46 -14.15
CA MET A 79 -5.47 3.50 -14.66
C MET A 79 -5.22 3.00 -16.10
N ASP A 80 -4.09 3.36 -16.73
CA ASP A 80 -3.75 2.97 -18.10
C ASP A 80 -3.10 1.57 -18.22
N ARG A 81 -3.10 0.78 -17.16
CA ARG A 81 -2.70 -0.63 -17.27
C ARG A 81 -3.94 -1.46 -17.59
N PRO A 82 -3.95 -2.25 -18.67
CA PRO A 82 -5.03 -3.19 -18.91
C PRO A 82 -5.14 -4.06 -17.67
N CYS A 83 -6.33 -4.07 -17.06
CA CYS A 83 -6.70 -5.01 -16.03
C CYS A 83 -6.30 -6.39 -16.55
N ARG A 84 -5.23 -7.00 -16.01
CA ARG A 84 -4.94 -8.42 -16.28
C ARG A 84 -6.04 -9.19 -15.56
N GLN A 85 -7.18 -9.31 -16.23
CA GLN A 85 -8.22 -10.26 -15.90
C GLN A 85 -7.67 -11.65 -16.21
N GLU A 86 -6.87 -12.20 -15.29
CA GLU A 86 -6.74 -13.64 -15.19
C GLU A 86 -7.89 -14.12 -14.30
N THR A 87 -9.11 -14.10 -14.87
CA THR A 87 -10.16 -15.04 -14.47
C THR A 87 -9.85 -16.36 -15.15
N GLU A 88 -8.94 -17.13 -14.57
CA GLU A 88 -8.83 -18.55 -14.95
C GLU A 88 -10.08 -19.26 -14.41
N PRO A 89 -10.78 -20.07 -15.23
CA PRO A 89 -11.95 -20.80 -14.77
C PRO A 89 -11.53 -21.85 -13.75
N VAL A 90 -12.23 -21.89 -12.61
CA VAL A 90 -12.16 -23.01 -11.66
C VAL A 90 -12.56 -24.26 -12.42
N ARG A 91 -11.60 -25.16 -12.62
CA ARG A 91 -11.81 -26.48 -13.23
C ARG A 91 -12.01 -27.53 -12.15
#